data_AF-A0AAV9LJV7-F1
#
_entry.id   AF-A0AAV9LJV7-F1
#
_cell.length_a   1.000
_cell.length_b   1.000
_cell.length_c   1.000
_cell.angle_alpha   90.00
_cell.angle_beta   90.00
_cell.angle_gamma   90.00
#
_symmetry.space_group_name_H-M   'P 1'
#
loop_
_entity.id
_entity.type
_entity.pdbx_description
1 polymer ?
#
loop_
_entity_poly.entity_id
_entity_poly.type
_entity_poly.pdbx_seq_one_letter_code
_entity_poly.pdbx_strand_id
1 'polypeptide(L)'
;MVHGIMEDLEQEHEGVRWVVMGDDEYSMFFVEDIVDVLAKYDHNKYYYFGDQSEYILSNFWFSFDQGFGGAGFIMNIESCLRRYPFLNSADLITMVSIVDLGVGFTPLKGLRHLDMRGDISGLLSSHSKTPLLSLHHIDSIAPIFPLMDRAKSLRHFMKAAIMKAAKFDQSRLLQQIICHHRLSNWTFSVSWGYSVHIYEKIMPRSHLIKPIQTFKTWIKKPKSPPYYMFNTRPCTNDSCETPHVFFFKTIGKMKNKNEIWTTYFRSEAQGLPSNCSIDGDRPTNYVNKIQVYSPRAKRTEMDRCECCDIIHTSGSNKAKIKLRECFTNEKIA
;
A
#
# COMPACT_ATOMS: atom_id res chain seq x y z
N MET A 1 -20.31 -21.41 -3.64
CA MET A 1 -18.99 -20.90 -4.07
C MET A 1 -18.53 -21.57 -5.36
N VAL A 2 -18.26 -22.90 -5.41
CA VAL A 2 -17.90 -23.61 -6.66
C VAL A 2 -18.92 -23.43 -7.79
N HIS A 3 -20.23 -23.42 -7.50
CA HIS A 3 -21.25 -23.17 -8.54
C HIS A 3 -21.26 -21.74 -9.10
N GLY A 4 -20.99 -20.71 -8.29
CA GLY A 4 -20.98 -19.32 -8.78
C GLY A 4 -19.83 -19.05 -9.74
N ILE A 5 -18.64 -19.59 -9.44
CA ILE A 5 -17.46 -19.50 -10.33
C ILE A 5 -17.71 -20.22 -11.66
N MET A 6 -18.44 -21.35 -11.64
CA MET A 6 -18.79 -22.09 -12.86
C MET A 6 -19.84 -21.34 -13.69
N GLU A 7 -20.89 -20.80 -13.07
CA GLU A 7 -21.94 -20.04 -13.77
C GLU A 7 -21.39 -18.78 -14.47
N ASP A 8 -20.49 -18.04 -13.81
CA ASP A 8 -19.89 -16.83 -14.40
C ASP A 8 -18.92 -17.15 -15.55
N LEU A 9 -18.16 -18.24 -15.44
CA LEU A 9 -17.23 -18.67 -16.50
C LEU A 9 -17.95 -19.23 -17.73
N GLU A 10 -19.10 -19.90 -17.54
CA GLU A 10 -19.92 -20.47 -18.63
C GLU A 10 -20.71 -19.39 -19.40
N GLN A 11 -21.01 -18.23 -18.77
CA GLN A 11 -21.87 -17.19 -19.34
C GLN A 11 -21.14 -16.13 -20.20
N GLU A 12 -19.81 -15.96 -20.08
CA GLU A 12 -19.06 -14.94 -20.83
C GLU A 12 -17.79 -15.51 -21.51
N HIS A 13 -17.94 -16.07 -22.72
CA HIS A 13 -16.80 -16.61 -23.47
C HIS A 13 -16.26 -15.70 -24.60
N GLU A 14 -17.04 -14.76 -25.12
CA GLU A 14 -16.57 -13.90 -26.23
C GLU A 14 -15.86 -12.63 -25.74
N GLY A 15 -14.52 -12.62 -25.84
CA GLY A 15 -13.70 -11.42 -25.67
C GLY A 15 -13.12 -11.17 -24.28
N VAL A 16 -13.45 -12.01 -23.28
CA VAL A 16 -12.84 -11.95 -21.95
C VAL A 16 -11.39 -12.42 -22.00
N ARG A 17 -10.45 -11.56 -21.58
CA ARG A 17 -9.01 -11.89 -21.50
C ARG A 17 -8.56 -12.26 -20.11
N TRP A 18 -9.24 -11.70 -19.11
CA TRP A 18 -8.83 -11.73 -17.71
C TRP A 18 -10.08 -11.77 -16.81
N VAL A 19 -10.01 -12.51 -15.71
CA VAL A 19 -11.04 -12.89 -14.73
C VAL A 19 -10.42 -12.73 -13.35
N VAL A 20 -10.88 -11.75 -12.59
CA VAL A 20 -10.39 -11.49 -11.24
C VAL A 20 -11.45 -11.98 -10.28
N MET A 21 -11.10 -12.93 -9.42
CA MET A 21 -12.00 -13.32 -8.34
C MET A 21 -11.80 -12.37 -7.18
N GLY A 22 -12.89 -12.01 -6.51
CA GLY A 22 -12.88 -11.27 -5.25
C GLY A 22 -13.72 -12.02 -4.23
N ASP A 23 -13.28 -12.00 -2.97
CA ASP A 23 -14.13 -12.41 -1.85
C ASP A 23 -15.06 -11.25 -1.46
N ASP A 24 -16.28 -11.61 -1.03
CA ASP A 24 -17.41 -10.69 -0.86
C ASP A 24 -17.29 -9.70 0.32
N GLU A 25 -18.08 -8.63 0.21
CA GLU A 25 -18.41 -7.53 1.15
C GLU A 25 -17.33 -6.55 1.66
N TYR A 26 -16.02 -6.89 1.70
CA TYR A 26 -15.02 -5.97 2.28
C TYR A 26 -13.69 -5.86 1.52
N SER A 27 -13.78 -5.97 0.19
CA SER A 27 -12.67 -5.84 -0.76
C SER A 27 -12.75 -4.54 -1.55
N MET A 28 -11.60 -3.90 -1.77
CA MET A 28 -11.47 -2.72 -2.64
C MET A 28 -10.48 -3.02 -3.76
N PHE A 29 -10.93 -2.94 -5.01
CA PHE A 29 -10.11 -3.15 -6.21
C PHE A 29 -9.78 -1.83 -6.91
N PHE A 30 -8.53 -1.68 -7.34
CA PHE A 30 -8.04 -0.55 -8.10
C PHE A 30 -7.91 -0.93 -9.58
N VAL A 31 -9.05 -0.97 -10.27
CA VAL A 31 -9.20 -1.55 -11.62
C VAL A 31 -8.20 -0.99 -12.63
N GLU A 32 -7.98 0.33 -12.66
CA GLU A 32 -7.01 0.96 -13.57
C GLU A 32 -5.58 0.42 -13.36
N ASP A 33 -5.14 0.30 -12.10
CA ASP A 33 -3.82 -0.23 -11.77
C ASP A 33 -3.73 -1.74 -12.11
N ILE A 34 -4.83 -2.49 -11.93
CA ILE A 34 -4.92 -3.90 -12.34
C ILE A 34 -4.76 -4.04 -13.84
N VAL A 35 -5.49 -3.24 -14.63
CA VAL A 35 -5.41 -3.24 -16.10
C VAL A 35 -3.99 -2.90 -16.57
N ASP A 36 -3.35 -1.88 -15.98
CA ASP A 36 -1.97 -1.51 -16.32
C ASP A 36 -0.96 -2.63 -16.04
N VAL A 37 -1.14 -3.36 -14.94
CA VAL A 37 -0.26 -4.47 -14.57
C VAL A 37 -0.50 -5.66 -15.49
N LEU A 38 -1.76 -6.03 -15.74
CA LEU A 38 -2.12 -7.16 -16.59
C LEU A 38 -1.80 -6.91 -18.08
N ALA A 39 -1.83 -5.66 -18.55
CA ALA A 39 -1.45 -5.29 -19.91
C ALA A 39 0.01 -5.64 -20.26
N LYS A 40 0.86 -5.89 -19.26
CA LYS A 40 2.26 -6.30 -19.43
C LYS A 40 2.42 -7.80 -19.71
N TYR A 41 1.36 -8.59 -19.55
CA TYR A 41 1.38 -10.03 -19.71
C TYR A 41 0.66 -10.46 -20.99
N ASP A 42 1.16 -11.51 -21.62
CA ASP A 42 0.56 -12.11 -22.81
C ASP A 42 -0.67 -12.94 -22.42
N HIS A 43 -1.87 -12.39 -22.64
CA HIS A 43 -3.16 -13.01 -22.31
C HIS A 43 -3.44 -14.36 -23.00
N ASN A 44 -2.58 -14.82 -23.92
CA ASN A 44 -2.67 -16.16 -24.52
C ASN A 44 -1.93 -17.24 -23.69
N LYS A 45 -1.29 -16.86 -22.58
CA LYS A 45 -0.57 -17.77 -21.69
C LYS A 45 -1.32 -17.97 -20.38
N TYR A 46 -1.02 -19.08 -19.73
CA TYR A 46 -1.54 -19.40 -18.40
C TYR A 46 -0.79 -18.62 -17.32
N TYR A 47 -1.54 -17.96 -16.45
CA TYR A 47 -1.00 -17.32 -15.26
C TYR A 47 -1.89 -17.59 -14.06
N TYR A 48 -1.24 -17.75 -12.90
CA TYR A 48 -1.92 -17.70 -11.62
C TYR A 48 -1.35 -16.54 -10.81
N PHE A 49 -2.01 -15.40 -10.91
CA PHE A 49 -1.61 -14.22 -10.16
C PHE A 49 -2.05 -14.30 -8.70
N GLY A 50 -1.36 -13.57 -7.82
CA GLY A 50 -1.84 -13.34 -6.45
C GLY A 50 -0.78 -12.89 -5.50
N ASP A 51 -1.14 -12.68 -4.24
CA ASP A 51 -0.16 -12.47 -3.19
C ASP A 51 -0.44 -13.37 -2.00
N GLN A 52 0.64 -13.68 -1.32
CA GLN A 52 0.67 -14.37 -0.05
C GLN A 52 0.02 -13.51 1.03
N SER A 53 -0.57 -14.16 2.03
CA SER A 53 -1.03 -13.46 3.22
C SER A 53 0.14 -12.75 3.92
N GLU A 54 -0.09 -11.56 4.44
CA GLU A 54 0.91 -10.89 5.27
C GLU A 54 1.22 -11.66 6.57
N TYR A 55 0.30 -12.51 7.03
CA TYR A 55 0.41 -13.25 8.27
C TYR A 55 0.98 -14.65 8.01
N ILE A 56 2.04 -15.01 8.75
CA ILE A 56 2.80 -16.23 8.42
C ILE A 56 1.98 -17.52 8.60
N LEU A 57 1.10 -17.59 9.60
CA LEU A 57 0.35 -18.82 9.85
C LEU A 57 -0.73 -19.08 8.80
N SER A 58 -1.30 -18.04 8.19
CA SER A 58 -2.23 -18.23 7.06
C SER A 58 -1.51 -18.96 5.92
N ASN A 59 -0.30 -18.52 5.55
CA ASN A 59 0.49 -19.20 4.54
C ASN A 59 0.91 -20.63 4.95
N PHE A 60 1.25 -20.83 6.23
CA PHE A 60 1.61 -22.16 6.74
C PHE A 60 0.45 -23.16 6.72
N TRP A 61 -0.79 -22.71 6.99
CA TRP A 61 -1.97 -23.59 7.02
C TRP A 61 -2.57 -23.85 5.65
N PHE A 62 -2.42 -22.91 4.72
CA PHE A 62 -2.93 -23.04 3.37
C PHE A 62 -1.78 -23.31 2.40
N SER A 63 -1.13 -22.28 1.86
CA SER A 63 0.06 -22.43 1.02
C SER A 63 0.84 -21.12 0.96
N PHE A 64 2.15 -21.23 0.74
CA PHE A 64 3.01 -20.09 0.39
C PHE A 64 2.93 -19.75 -1.11
N ASP A 65 2.36 -20.60 -1.94
CA ASP A 65 2.26 -20.41 -3.40
C ASP A 65 0.79 -20.22 -3.83
N GLN A 66 0.05 -19.42 -3.06
CA GLN A 66 -1.38 -19.18 -3.22
C GLN A 66 -1.68 -17.68 -3.15
N GLY A 67 -2.61 -17.23 -3.99
CA GLY A 67 -3.26 -15.93 -3.87
C GLY A 67 -4.43 -16.00 -2.88
N PHE A 68 -4.42 -15.16 -1.86
CA PHE A 68 -5.46 -15.10 -0.82
C PHE A 68 -6.55 -14.03 -1.09
N GLY A 69 -7.80 -14.33 -0.73
CA GLY A 69 -8.93 -13.38 -0.63
C GLY A 69 -9.14 -12.51 -1.86
N GLY A 70 -9.15 -13.12 -3.04
CA GLY A 70 -9.35 -12.40 -4.30
C GLY A 70 -8.09 -11.84 -4.96
N ALA A 71 -6.94 -12.46 -4.69
CA ALA A 71 -5.69 -12.13 -5.38
C ALA A 71 -5.43 -13.02 -6.63
N GLY A 72 -6.18 -14.09 -6.89
CA GLY A 72 -6.12 -14.89 -8.14
C GLY A 72 -7.15 -14.44 -9.18
N PHE A 73 -6.99 -14.57 -10.51
CA PHE A 73 -6.61 -15.79 -11.28
C PHE A 73 -6.09 -15.43 -12.70
N ILE A 74 -5.91 -16.39 -13.63
CA ILE A 74 -6.74 -16.60 -14.86
C ILE A 74 -6.34 -17.87 -15.68
N MET A 75 -7.23 -18.87 -15.72
CA MET A 75 -7.74 -19.62 -16.90
C MET A 75 -8.53 -20.88 -16.46
N ASN A 76 -9.61 -21.24 -17.18
CA ASN A 76 -10.45 -22.46 -17.13
C ASN A 76 -10.10 -23.53 -16.07
N ILE A 77 -10.83 -23.51 -14.95
CA ILE A 77 -10.62 -24.38 -13.76
C ILE A 77 -11.76 -25.41 -13.60
N GLU A 78 -12.69 -25.46 -14.56
CA GLU A 78 -13.98 -26.14 -14.46
C GLU A 78 -13.86 -27.63 -14.09
N SER A 79 -12.90 -28.34 -14.70
CA SER A 79 -12.75 -29.79 -14.47
C SER A 79 -12.18 -30.14 -13.10
N CYS A 80 -11.60 -29.18 -12.37
CA CYS A 80 -10.80 -29.45 -11.19
C CYS A 80 -11.48 -29.07 -9.87
N LEU A 81 -12.42 -28.13 -9.88
CA LEU A 81 -13.16 -27.73 -8.67
C LEU A 81 -13.91 -28.91 -8.00
N ARG A 82 -14.31 -29.92 -8.78
CA ARG A 82 -14.97 -31.14 -8.26
C ARG A 82 -14.01 -32.18 -7.70
N ARG A 83 -12.70 -32.05 -7.93
CA ARG A 83 -11.68 -33.03 -7.54
C ARG A 83 -11.29 -32.92 -6.07
N TYR A 84 -11.44 -31.74 -5.49
CA TYR A 84 -11.02 -31.44 -4.11
C TYR A 84 -12.17 -30.99 -3.19
N PRO A 85 -13.30 -31.71 -3.13
CA PRO A 85 -14.47 -31.28 -2.36
C PRO A 85 -14.25 -31.33 -0.83
N PHE A 86 -13.17 -31.97 -0.37
CA PHE A 86 -12.80 -32.10 1.04
C PHE A 86 -11.99 -30.91 1.56
N LEU A 87 -11.50 -30.03 0.68
CA LEU A 87 -10.83 -28.80 1.09
C LEU A 87 -11.88 -27.75 1.48
N ASN A 88 -11.59 -26.96 2.51
CA ASN A 88 -12.53 -26.00 3.11
C ASN A 88 -12.20 -24.53 2.82
N SER A 89 -11.33 -24.27 1.82
CA SER A 89 -10.93 -22.93 1.39
C SER A 89 -10.96 -22.86 -0.13
N ALA A 90 -11.67 -21.87 -0.68
CA ALA A 90 -11.74 -21.70 -2.13
C ALA A 90 -10.42 -21.26 -2.74
N ASP A 91 -9.68 -20.38 -2.08
CA ASP A 91 -8.34 -20.01 -2.53
C ASP A 91 -7.43 -21.25 -2.62
N LEU A 92 -7.53 -22.16 -1.63
CA LEU A 92 -6.74 -23.40 -1.62
C LEU A 92 -7.18 -24.37 -2.72
N ILE A 93 -8.49 -24.59 -2.88
CA ILE A 93 -9.07 -25.41 -3.96
C ILE A 93 -8.59 -24.88 -5.31
N THR A 94 -8.58 -23.55 -5.48
CA THR A 94 -8.22 -22.96 -6.75
C THR A 94 -6.72 -23.07 -7.00
N MET A 95 -5.88 -22.86 -5.98
CA MET A 95 -4.44 -23.08 -6.10
C MET A 95 -4.10 -24.52 -6.50
N VAL A 96 -4.65 -25.54 -5.82
CA VAL A 96 -4.36 -26.94 -6.19
C VAL A 96 -4.85 -27.27 -7.60
N SER A 97 -5.95 -26.65 -8.02
CA SER A 97 -6.50 -26.85 -9.35
C SER A 97 -5.64 -26.26 -10.45
N ILE A 98 -5.06 -25.09 -10.20
CA ILE A 98 -4.09 -24.46 -11.11
C ILE A 98 -2.81 -25.29 -11.20
N VAL A 99 -2.34 -25.84 -10.09
CA VAL A 99 -1.15 -26.71 -10.06
C VAL A 99 -1.38 -28.00 -10.85
N ASP A 100 -2.59 -28.58 -10.81
CA ASP A 100 -2.96 -29.74 -11.65
C ASP A 100 -2.91 -29.44 -13.16
N LEU A 101 -3.09 -28.18 -13.55
CA LEU A 101 -2.91 -27.71 -14.94
C LEU A 101 -1.43 -27.45 -15.28
N GLY A 102 -0.51 -27.63 -14.34
CA GLY A 102 0.93 -27.40 -14.51
C GLY A 102 1.33 -25.92 -14.48
N VAL A 103 0.47 -25.03 -13.95
CA VAL A 103 0.70 -23.58 -13.93
C VAL A 103 1.28 -23.16 -12.58
N GLY A 104 2.34 -22.35 -12.60
CA GLY A 104 3.01 -21.85 -11.40
C GLY A 104 2.42 -20.55 -10.85
N PHE A 105 2.60 -20.33 -9.54
CA PHE A 105 2.20 -19.09 -8.88
C PHE A 105 3.05 -17.88 -9.32
N THR A 106 2.38 -16.78 -9.66
CA THR A 106 2.97 -15.53 -10.15
C THR A 106 2.64 -14.38 -9.19
N PRO A 107 3.55 -14.01 -8.29
CA PRO A 107 3.23 -13.06 -7.22
C PRO A 107 3.04 -11.62 -7.72
N LEU A 108 1.92 -11.00 -7.36
CA LEU A 108 1.61 -9.58 -7.56
C LEU A 108 1.45 -8.88 -6.20
N LYS A 109 2.56 -8.35 -5.66
CA LYS A 109 2.66 -7.70 -4.33
C LYS A 109 1.76 -6.47 -4.09
N GLY A 110 1.00 -6.05 -5.10
CA GLY A 110 -0.02 -5.00 -4.98
C GLY A 110 -1.39 -5.50 -4.51
N LEU A 111 -1.63 -6.80 -4.58
CA LEU A 111 -2.84 -7.44 -4.05
C LEU A 111 -2.61 -7.71 -2.57
N ARG A 112 -3.37 -7.06 -1.69
CA ARG A 112 -3.11 -7.12 -0.24
C ARG A 112 -4.27 -7.80 0.46
N HIS A 113 -3.98 -8.94 1.09
CA HIS A 113 -5.00 -9.72 1.80
C HIS A 113 -5.40 -9.09 3.15
N LEU A 114 -4.45 -8.44 3.83
CA LEU A 114 -4.61 -7.77 5.12
C LEU A 114 -5.10 -8.69 6.25
N ASP A 115 -4.48 -9.86 6.40
CA ASP A 115 -4.63 -10.74 7.58
C ASP A 115 -4.02 -10.11 8.84
N MET A 116 -4.62 -9.01 9.28
CA MET A 116 -4.18 -8.18 10.39
C MET A 116 -5.40 -7.50 11.01
N ARG A 117 -5.25 -7.07 12.26
CA ARG A 117 -6.33 -6.36 12.98
C ARG A 117 -5.86 -5.03 13.52
N GLY A 118 -6.81 -4.15 13.81
CA GLY A 118 -6.55 -2.86 14.43
C GLY A 118 -5.96 -1.85 13.45
N ASP A 119 -5.03 -1.03 13.91
CA ASP A 119 -4.51 0.08 13.13
C ASP A 119 -3.42 -0.36 12.13
N ILE A 120 -3.74 -0.38 10.83
CA ILE A 120 -2.77 -0.72 9.78
C ILE A 120 -2.02 0.48 9.20
N SER A 121 -2.10 1.66 9.84
CA SER A 121 -1.48 2.89 9.34
C SER A 121 0.02 2.76 9.08
N GLY A 122 0.74 2.01 9.91
CA GLY A 122 2.16 1.74 9.70
C GLY A 122 2.47 0.98 8.42
N LEU A 123 1.60 0.03 8.04
CA LEU A 123 1.71 -0.74 6.80
C LEU A 123 1.42 0.14 5.57
N LEU A 124 0.30 0.85 5.58
CA LEU A 124 -0.10 1.73 4.47
C LEU A 124 0.89 2.88 4.25
N SER A 125 1.50 3.39 5.32
CA SER A 125 2.49 4.47 5.26
C SER A 125 3.85 4.04 4.70
N SER A 126 4.10 2.74 4.60
CA SER A 126 5.37 2.16 4.16
C SER A 126 5.18 1.22 2.96
N HIS A 127 4.10 1.41 2.20
CA HIS A 127 3.81 0.57 1.05
C HIS A 127 4.92 0.69 0.01
N SER A 128 5.26 -0.45 -0.59
CA SER A 128 6.35 -0.54 -1.55
C SER A 128 6.06 0.27 -2.82
N LYS A 129 7.04 0.32 -3.73
CA LYS A 129 6.90 0.92 -5.06
C LYS A 129 5.94 0.16 -5.98
N THR A 130 5.34 -0.95 -5.56
CA THR A 130 4.34 -1.64 -6.38
C THR A 130 3.04 -0.83 -6.42
N PRO A 131 2.33 -0.79 -7.56
CA PRO A 131 0.97 -0.29 -7.60
C PRO A 131 0.10 -1.04 -6.61
N LEU A 132 -0.80 -0.32 -5.93
CA LEU A 132 -1.82 -0.95 -5.09
C LEU A 132 -2.93 -1.47 -6.01
N LEU A 133 -3.24 -2.77 -5.91
CA LEU A 133 -4.18 -3.47 -6.79
C LEU A 133 -5.45 -3.86 -6.06
N SER A 134 -5.34 -4.33 -4.83
CA SER A 134 -6.48 -4.56 -3.96
C SER A 134 -6.14 -4.38 -2.48
N LEU A 135 -7.16 -4.13 -1.69
CA LEU A 135 -7.15 -4.27 -0.22
C LEU A 135 -8.32 -5.18 0.15
N HIS A 136 -8.05 -6.26 0.88
CA HIS A 136 -9.05 -7.21 1.37
C HIS A 136 -9.22 -7.09 2.90
N HIS A 137 -10.22 -7.75 3.51
CA HIS A 137 -10.47 -7.75 4.96
C HIS A 137 -10.51 -6.35 5.62
N ILE A 138 -11.05 -5.36 4.90
CA ILE A 138 -11.08 -3.96 5.35
C ILE A 138 -12.06 -3.75 6.54
N ASP A 139 -13.00 -4.68 6.73
CA ASP A 139 -13.86 -4.75 7.92
C ASP A 139 -13.08 -5.02 9.21
N SER A 140 -12.01 -5.80 9.12
CA SER A 140 -11.27 -6.32 10.28
C SER A 140 -10.22 -5.34 10.81
N ILE A 141 -10.00 -4.23 10.10
CA ILE A 141 -9.10 -3.15 10.48
C ILE A 141 -9.85 -1.97 11.13
N ALA A 142 -9.11 -1.17 11.89
CA ALA A 142 -9.56 0.11 12.41
C ALA A 142 -9.67 1.14 11.27
N PRO A 143 -10.45 2.23 11.45
CA PRO A 143 -10.48 3.33 10.49
C PRO A 143 -9.07 3.85 10.18
N ILE A 144 -8.71 3.89 8.91
CA ILE A 144 -7.36 4.28 8.45
C ILE A 144 -7.04 5.79 8.57
N PHE A 145 -8.04 6.62 8.87
CA PHE A 145 -7.90 8.04 9.15
C PHE A 145 -8.43 8.34 10.57
N PRO A 146 -7.70 9.14 11.37
CA PRO A 146 -8.14 9.49 12.71
C PRO A 146 -9.42 10.33 12.66
N LEU A 147 -10.22 10.23 13.72
CA LEU A 147 -11.48 10.99 13.90
C LEU A 147 -12.53 10.75 12.80
N MET A 148 -12.40 9.67 12.04
CA MET A 148 -13.39 9.21 11.06
C MET A 148 -13.89 7.82 11.42
N ASP A 149 -15.18 7.57 11.20
CA ASP A 149 -15.70 6.21 11.16
C ASP A 149 -15.18 5.47 9.91
N ARG A 150 -15.33 4.14 9.89
CA ARG A 150 -14.82 3.30 8.79
C ARG A 150 -15.35 3.75 7.43
N ALA A 151 -16.66 3.98 7.29
CA ALA A 151 -17.26 4.36 6.02
C ALA A 151 -16.79 5.73 5.50
N LYS A 152 -16.63 6.72 6.39
CA LYS A 152 -16.06 8.03 6.04
C LYS A 152 -14.57 7.90 5.68
N SER A 153 -13.83 7.12 6.45
CA SER A 153 -12.41 6.86 6.24
C SER A 153 -12.14 6.24 4.86
N LEU A 154 -12.91 5.21 4.49
CA LEU A 154 -12.80 4.56 3.18
C LEU A 154 -13.23 5.47 2.03
N ARG A 155 -14.32 6.24 2.18
CA ARG A 155 -14.72 7.25 1.18
C ARG A 155 -13.65 8.33 1.01
N HIS A 156 -13.01 8.74 2.10
CA HIS A 156 -11.93 9.73 2.08
C HIS A 156 -10.66 9.18 1.42
N PHE A 157 -10.32 7.92 1.67
CA PHE A 157 -9.25 7.20 0.95
C PHE A 157 -9.55 7.09 -0.55
N MET A 158 -10.78 6.66 -0.88
CA MET A 158 -11.25 6.55 -2.26
C MET A 158 -11.23 7.89 -2.97
N LYS A 159 -11.44 9.01 -2.28
CA LYS A 159 -11.28 10.34 -2.91
C LYS A 159 -9.87 10.52 -3.47
N ALA A 160 -8.82 10.07 -2.78
CA ALA A 160 -7.46 10.12 -3.31
C ALA A 160 -7.32 9.21 -4.54
N ALA A 161 -7.81 7.97 -4.44
CA ALA A 161 -7.76 6.96 -5.51
C ALA A 161 -8.55 7.37 -6.77
N ILE A 162 -9.79 7.82 -6.61
CA ILE A 162 -10.68 8.28 -7.69
C ILE A 162 -10.12 9.55 -8.34
N MET A 163 -9.63 10.52 -7.55
CA MET A 163 -9.02 11.71 -8.14
C MET A 163 -7.75 11.35 -8.91
N LYS A 164 -6.96 10.38 -8.40
CA LYS A 164 -5.83 9.76 -9.11
C LYS A 164 -6.29 9.22 -10.47
N ALA A 165 -7.31 8.36 -10.51
CA ALA A 165 -7.80 7.74 -11.74
C ALA A 165 -8.48 8.74 -12.69
N ALA A 166 -9.53 9.42 -12.23
CA ALA A 166 -10.43 10.20 -13.09
C ALA A 166 -9.86 11.56 -13.56
N LYS A 167 -8.86 12.13 -12.89
CA LYS A 167 -8.35 13.48 -13.23
C LYS A 167 -6.87 13.52 -13.56
N PHE A 168 -6.09 12.59 -13.03
CA PHE A 168 -4.63 12.72 -13.02
C PHE A 168 -3.88 11.54 -13.65
N ASP A 169 -4.55 10.42 -13.91
CA ASP A 169 -3.98 9.16 -14.43
C ASP A 169 -2.64 8.83 -13.75
N GLN A 170 -2.73 8.45 -12.49
CA GLN A 170 -1.57 8.19 -11.64
C GLN A 170 -1.53 6.74 -11.19
N SER A 171 -0.36 6.23 -10.76
CA SER A 171 -0.19 4.89 -10.15
C SER A 171 0.30 4.96 -8.68
N ARG A 172 0.60 6.17 -8.18
CA ARG A 172 1.38 6.43 -6.94
C ARG A 172 0.68 6.17 -5.60
N LEU A 173 -0.55 5.67 -5.58
CA LEU A 173 -1.30 5.51 -4.32
C LEU A 173 -0.53 4.64 -3.31
N LEU A 174 -0.39 5.14 -2.09
CA LEU A 174 0.37 4.57 -0.96
C LEU A 174 1.89 4.45 -1.13
N GLN A 175 2.44 4.61 -2.33
CA GLN A 175 3.87 4.42 -2.57
C GLN A 175 4.70 5.31 -1.65
N GLN A 176 5.68 4.69 -0.98
CA GLN A 176 6.55 5.39 -0.05
C GLN A 176 7.69 6.12 -0.78
N ILE A 177 7.82 7.42 -0.54
CA ILE A 177 8.93 8.26 -0.97
C ILE A 177 9.60 8.87 0.25
N ILE A 178 10.90 8.64 0.41
CA ILE A 178 11.69 9.15 1.54
C ILE A 178 12.58 10.30 1.07
N CYS A 179 12.61 11.39 1.84
CA CYS A 179 13.28 12.63 1.50
C CYS A 179 14.06 13.14 2.71
N HIS A 180 15.28 13.60 2.50
CA HIS A 180 16.16 14.09 3.58
C HIS A 180 16.31 15.61 3.49
N HIS A 181 15.90 16.32 4.54
CA HIS A 181 16.15 17.75 4.68
C HIS A 181 17.34 17.99 5.59
N ARG A 182 18.55 17.95 4.99
CA ARG A 182 19.81 18.03 5.74
C ARG A 182 19.97 19.35 6.52
N LEU A 183 19.42 20.46 6.02
CA LEU A 183 19.48 21.77 6.67
C LEU A 183 18.78 21.83 8.04
N SER A 184 17.77 21.00 8.27
CA SER A 184 17.08 20.89 9.57
C SER A 184 17.27 19.52 10.21
N ASN A 185 18.14 18.66 9.67
CA ASN A 185 18.32 17.27 10.12
C ASN A 185 17.02 16.46 10.17
N TRP A 186 16.09 16.68 9.23
CA TRP A 186 14.78 16.01 9.22
C TRP A 186 14.65 14.97 8.11
N THR A 187 13.88 13.92 8.36
CA THR A 187 13.46 12.97 7.33
C THR A 187 11.97 13.04 7.11
N PHE A 188 11.56 13.13 5.85
CA PHE A 188 10.17 13.02 5.43
C PHE A 188 9.95 11.66 4.77
N SER A 189 8.93 10.93 5.20
CA SER A 189 8.46 9.71 4.53
C SER A 189 7.03 9.95 4.07
N VAL A 190 6.85 10.08 2.76
CA VAL A 190 5.57 10.36 2.10
C VAL A 190 4.96 9.06 1.61
N SER A 191 3.76 8.70 2.08
CA SER A 191 2.88 7.71 1.46
C SER A 191 1.83 8.47 0.65
N TRP A 192 2.03 8.52 -0.67
CA TRP A 192 1.27 9.44 -1.51
C TRP A 192 -0.23 9.11 -1.47
N GLY A 193 -1.05 10.13 -1.19
CA GLY A 193 -2.51 9.98 -1.08
C GLY A 193 -3.00 9.45 0.27
N TYR A 194 -2.10 9.18 1.23
CA TYR A 194 -2.46 8.67 2.55
C TYR A 194 -1.85 9.46 3.71
N SER A 195 -0.53 9.40 3.90
CA SER A 195 0.15 9.99 5.06
C SER A 195 1.52 10.57 4.73
N VAL A 196 2.01 11.46 5.58
CA VAL A 196 3.40 11.92 5.59
C VAL A 196 3.91 11.84 7.02
N HIS A 197 5.09 11.26 7.20
CA HIS A 197 5.82 11.22 8.46
C HIS A 197 6.97 12.21 8.44
N ILE A 198 7.16 12.98 9.51
CA ILE A 198 8.37 13.77 9.76
C ILE A 198 9.11 13.14 10.95
N TYR A 199 10.40 12.85 10.76
CA TYR A 199 11.32 12.46 11.82
C TYR A 199 12.30 13.61 12.08
N GLU A 200 12.54 13.92 13.35
CA GLU A 200 13.48 14.95 13.81
C GLU A 200 14.93 14.47 13.80
N LYS A 201 15.26 13.58 12.85
CA LYS A 201 16.58 13.02 12.61
C LYS A 201 16.68 12.55 11.16
N ILE A 202 17.89 12.50 10.61
CA ILE A 202 18.16 11.80 9.35
C ILE A 202 18.09 10.29 9.59
N MET A 203 17.05 9.66 9.05
CA MET A 203 16.71 8.26 9.25
C MET A 203 17.07 7.47 7.98
N PRO A 204 17.82 6.35 8.10
CA PRO A 204 18.16 5.55 6.94
C PRO A 204 16.91 5.02 6.22
N ARG A 205 16.91 5.05 4.89
CA ARG A 205 15.80 4.49 4.10
C ARG A 205 15.55 3.01 4.40
N SER A 206 16.61 2.22 4.56
CA SER A 206 16.55 0.79 4.91
C SER A 206 15.85 0.53 6.25
N HIS A 207 15.80 1.52 7.14
CA HIS A 207 15.04 1.47 8.37
C HIS A 207 13.58 1.87 8.15
N LEU A 208 13.34 2.96 7.41
CA LEU A 208 11.98 3.51 7.19
C LEU A 208 11.10 2.67 6.26
N ILE A 209 11.67 1.85 5.37
CA ILE A 209 10.90 0.88 4.58
C ILE A 209 10.25 -0.21 5.44
N LYS A 210 10.73 -0.40 6.68
CA LYS A 210 10.12 -1.31 7.62
C LYS A 210 8.92 -0.59 8.27
N PRO A 211 7.69 -1.09 8.09
CA PRO A 211 6.52 -0.45 8.69
C PRO A 211 6.61 -0.48 10.21
N ILE A 212 6.09 0.58 10.84
CA ILE A 212 5.83 0.58 12.28
C ILE A 212 4.72 -0.43 12.55
N GLN A 213 4.90 -1.31 13.52
CA GLN A 213 3.91 -2.33 13.86
C GLN A 213 2.75 -1.75 14.68
N THR A 214 1.96 -0.88 14.05
CA THR A 214 0.71 -0.33 14.61
C THR A 214 -0.40 -1.38 14.66
N PHE A 215 -0.27 -2.43 13.84
CA PHE A 215 -1.26 -3.48 13.63
C PHE A 215 -1.03 -4.70 14.55
N LYS A 216 -2.09 -5.49 14.69
CA LYS A 216 -2.12 -6.74 15.46
C LYS A 216 -2.20 -7.94 14.52
N THR A 217 -1.79 -9.10 15.02
CA THR A 217 -1.87 -10.37 14.30
C THR A 217 -3.33 -10.72 13.97
N TRP A 218 -3.54 -11.45 12.86
CA TRP A 218 -4.87 -11.89 12.41
C TRP A 218 -5.65 -12.66 13.48
N ILE A 219 -4.94 -13.58 14.13
CA ILE A 219 -5.43 -14.42 15.21
C ILE A 219 -4.53 -14.26 16.44
N LYS A 220 -4.69 -15.16 17.43
CA LYS A 220 -3.85 -15.17 18.64
C LYS A 220 -2.37 -15.16 18.26
N LYS A 221 -1.66 -14.15 18.79
CA LYS A 221 -0.24 -13.94 18.57
C LYS A 221 0.55 -15.23 18.91
N PRO A 222 1.34 -15.77 17.97
CA PRO A 222 2.22 -16.91 18.25
C PRO A 222 3.18 -16.61 19.39
N LYS A 223 3.63 -17.64 20.11
CA LYS A 223 4.55 -17.47 21.26
C LYS A 223 5.86 -16.79 20.84
N SER A 224 6.39 -17.16 19.67
CA SER A 224 7.66 -16.66 19.15
C SER A 224 7.49 -16.10 17.73
N PRO A 225 8.22 -15.02 17.36
CA PRO A 225 8.30 -14.55 15.98
C PRO A 225 9.00 -15.58 15.08
N PRO A 226 8.90 -15.47 13.74
CA PRO A 226 8.24 -14.40 12.98
C PRO A 226 6.71 -14.47 13.02
N TYR A 227 6.06 -13.31 12.85
CA TYR A 227 4.59 -13.20 12.81
C TYR A 227 4.06 -12.83 11.42
N TYR A 228 4.90 -12.15 10.63
CA TYR A 228 4.52 -11.60 9.35
C TYR A 228 5.54 -12.01 8.29
N MET A 229 5.15 -11.96 7.02
CA MET A 229 6.02 -12.22 5.86
C MET A 229 7.00 -11.07 5.56
N PHE A 230 7.13 -10.11 6.49
CA PHE A 230 8.04 -8.97 6.38
C PHE A 230 8.48 -8.49 7.77
N ASN A 231 9.59 -7.75 7.80
CA ASN A 231 10.12 -7.17 9.02
C ASN A 231 9.38 -5.88 9.40
N THR A 232 9.07 -5.73 10.68
CA THR A 232 8.47 -4.54 11.26
C THR A 232 9.45 -3.85 12.20
N ARG A 233 9.15 -2.60 12.57
CA ARG A 233 9.79 -1.92 13.70
C ARG A 233 8.77 -1.66 14.81
N PRO A 234 9.16 -1.78 16.09
CA PRO A 234 8.24 -1.60 17.20
C PRO A 234 7.78 -0.13 17.31
N CYS A 235 6.61 0.07 17.89
CA CYS A 235 6.26 1.38 18.45
C CYS A 235 7.19 1.65 19.65
N THR A 236 7.83 2.80 19.68
CA THR A 236 8.76 3.17 20.76
C THR A 236 8.27 4.43 21.47
N ASN A 237 8.74 4.66 22.69
CA ASN A 237 8.52 5.93 23.41
C ASN A 237 9.67 6.92 23.16
N ASP A 238 10.47 6.69 22.13
CA ASP A 238 11.52 7.59 21.70
C ASP A 238 10.93 8.60 20.71
N SER A 239 11.06 9.90 21.03
CA SER A 239 10.59 11.00 20.17
C SER A 239 11.23 10.98 18.78
N CYS A 240 12.38 10.34 18.62
CA CYS A 240 13.20 10.38 17.41
C CYS A 240 12.93 9.23 16.46
N GLU A 241 12.49 8.12 17.03
CA GLU A 241 12.00 6.95 16.29
C GLU A 241 10.50 7.05 16.01
N THR A 242 9.77 7.87 16.78
CA THR A 242 8.34 8.10 16.60
C THR A 242 8.10 9.31 15.68
N PRO A 243 7.41 9.13 14.54
CA PRO A 243 7.18 10.24 13.62
C PRO A 243 6.08 11.19 14.06
N HIS A 244 6.20 12.44 13.62
CA HIS A 244 5.06 13.35 13.50
C HIS A 244 4.24 12.94 12.27
N VAL A 245 2.97 12.58 12.49
CA VAL A 245 2.10 12.02 11.44
C VAL A 245 1.19 13.10 10.86
N PHE A 246 1.09 13.14 9.53
CA PHE A 246 0.20 14.02 8.78
C PHE A 246 -0.66 13.18 7.85
N PHE A 247 -1.97 13.42 7.83
CA PHE A 247 -2.90 12.66 7.00
C PHE A 247 -3.40 13.45 5.80
N PHE A 248 -3.64 12.74 4.70
CA PHE A 248 -4.18 13.28 3.47
C PHE A 248 -5.51 14.01 3.72
N LYS A 249 -5.70 15.16 3.06
CA LYS A 249 -6.95 15.94 3.15
C LYS A 249 -7.54 16.26 1.78
N THR A 250 -6.73 16.78 0.87
CA THR A 250 -7.20 17.22 -0.45
C THR A 250 -6.12 17.07 -1.51
N ILE A 251 -6.58 16.94 -2.74
CA ILE A 251 -5.78 16.93 -3.96
C ILE A 251 -6.33 17.96 -4.94
N GLY A 252 -5.44 18.64 -5.66
CA GLY A 252 -5.80 19.64 -6.66
C GLY A 252 -4.80 19.71 -7.81
N LYS A 253 -5.21 20.42 -8.87
CA LYS A 253 -4.38 20.67 -10.05
C LYS A 253 -3.84 22.10 -10.00
N MET A 254 -2.61 22.31 -10.47
CA MET A 254 -2.17 23.66 -10.81
C MET A 254 -2.71 24.05 -12.19
N LYS A 255 -3.32 25.24 -12.32
CA LYS A 255 -3.92 25.69 -13.60
C LYS A 255 -2.90 25.77 -14.74
N ASN A 256 -1.66 26.16 -14.43
CA ASN A 256 -0.64 26.53 -15.43
C ASN A 256 0.60 25.63 -15.40
N LYS A 257 0.58 24.52 -14.65
CA LYS A 257 1.71 23.58 -14.56
C LYS A 257 1.19 22.15 -14.74
N ASN A 258 1.98 21.29 -15.38
CA ASN A 258 1.70 19.86 -15.48
C ASN A 258 1.99 19.13 -14.14
N GLU A 259 1.57 19.75 -13.04
CA GLU A 259 1.83 19.36 -11.66
C GLU A 259 0.50 19.25 -10.90
N ILE A 260 0.43 18.24 -10.05
CA ILE A 260 -0.65 18.04 -9.09
C ILE A 260 -0.11 18.31 -7.69
N TRP A 261 -0.97 18.77 -6.79
CA TRP A 261 -0.61 18.95 -5.39
C TRP A 261 -1.56 18.17 -4.49
N THR A 262 -1.00 17.58 -3.44
CA THR A 262 -1.73 16.94 -2.35
C THR A 262 -1.41 17.68 -1.05
N THR A 263 -2.41 17.85 -0.20
CA THR A 263 -2.27 18.50 1.11
C THR A 263 -2.51 17.49 2.22
N TYR A 264 -1.61 17.54 3.21
CA TYR A 264 -1.66 16.74 4.42
C TYR A 264 -1.67 17.66 5.64
N PHE A 265 -2.50 17.33 6.62
CA PHE A 265 -2.58 18.06 7.89
C PHE A 265 -2.08 17.19 9.02
N ARG A 266 -1.46 17.83 10.00
CA ARG A 266 -0.95 17.16 11.19
C ARG A 266 -2.09 16.41 11.88
N SER A 267 -1.80 15.20 12.34
CA SER A 267 -2.62 14.50 13.32
C SER A 267 -2.49 15.19 14.69
N GLU A 268 -3.02 14.58 15.74
CA GLU A 268 -2.74 15.04 17.10
C GLU A 268 -1.23 15.20 17.37
N ALA A 269 -0.88 16.20 18.17
CA ALA A 269 0.51 16.50 18.48
C ALA A 269 1.15 15.28 19.16
N GLN A 270 2.41 15.03 18.82
CA GLN A 270 3.19 14.01 19.51
C GLN A 270 3.26 14.38 20.99
N GLY A 271 2.66 13.56 21.87
CA GLY A 271 2.68 13.77 23.32
C GLY A 271 4.05 13.52 23.97
N LEU A 272 5.12 13.42 23.16
CA LEU A 272 6.49 13.19 23.60
C LEU A 272 7.30 14.50 23.47
N PRO A 273 8.20 14.79 24.43
CA PRO A 273 9.10 15.93 24.33
C PRO A 273 10.06 15.77 23.15
N SER A 274 10.31 16.84 22.38
CA SER A 274 11.20 16.85 21.22
C SER A 274 12.67 16.91 21.66
N ASN A 275 13.27 15.75 21.94
CA ASN A 275 14.63 15.67 22.51
C ASN A 275 15.66 15.05 21.53
N CYS A 276 15.40 15.14 20.23
CA CYS A 276 16.13 14.37 19.22
C CYS A 276 17.47 14.91 18.75
N SER A 277 17.89 16.03 19.33
CA SER A 277 19.16 16.65 19.01
C SER A 277 19.99 16.90 20.27
N ILE A 278 21.29 16.64 20.13
CA ILE A 278 22.33 17.04 21.07
C ILE A 278 22.52 18.58 21.03
N ASP A 279 22.16 19.24 19.92
CA ASP A 279 22.36 20.68 19.67
C ASP A 279 21.06 21.51 19.49
N GLY A 280 19.92 21.05 20.06
CA GLY A 280 18.78 21.94 20.35
C GLY A 280 18.02 22.61 19.19
N ASP A 281 18.40 22.45 17.91
CA ASP A 281 17.81 23.30 16.87
C ASP A 281 16.71 22.64 16.02
N ARG A 282 15.51 23.21 16.20
CA ARG A 282 14.29 23.18 15.35
C ARG A 282 13.32 22.04 15.62
N PRO A 283 12.49 22.16 16.68
CA PRO A 283 11.32 21.32 16.86
C PRO A 283 10.39 21.44 15.64
N THR A 284 9.85 20.34 15.13
CA THR A 284 8.93 20.35 13.99
C THR A 284 7.51 20.76 14.37
N ASN A 285 7.23 20.92 15.67
CA ASN A 285 5.89 21.10 16.25
C ASN A 285 5.07 22.23 15.59
N TYR A 286 5.72 23.27 15.07
CA TYR A 286 5.03 24.37 14.38
C TYR A 286 4.52 24.02 12.97
N VAL A 287 5.06 22.98 12.32
CA VAL A 287 4.61 22.55 10.99
C VAL A 287 3.25 21.89 11.12
N ASN A 288 2.19 22.50 10.59
CA ASN A 288 0.83 21.95 10.67
C ASN A 288 0.32 21.43 9.31
N LYS A 289 0.98 21.84 8.22
CA LYS A 289 0.55 21.52 6.86
C LYS A 289 1.73 21.13 5.99
N ILE A 290 1.57 20.04 5.23
CA ILE A 290 2.52 19.62 4.20
C ILE A 290 1.82 19.67 2.84
N GLN A 291 2.49 20.24 1.85
CA GLN A 291 2.04 20.20 0.46
C GLN A 291 3.05 19.40 -0.37
N VAL A 292 2.58 18.31 -0.98
CA VAL A 292 3.40 17.49 -1.88
C VAL A 292 2.98 17.77 -3.31
N TYR A 293 3.94 18.20 -4.12
CA TYR A 293 3.79 18.45 -5.56
C TYR A 293 4.34 17.26 -6.32
N SER A 294 3.62 16.73 -7.30
CA SER A 294 4.10 15.64 -8.14
C SER A 294 3.79 15.87 -9.62
N PRO A 295 4.57 15.29 -10.55
CA PRO A 295 4.27 15.35 -11.97
C PRO A 295 2.91 14.70 -12.27
N ARG A 296 2.20 15.22 -13.28
CA ARG A 296 0.95 14.61 -13.77
C ARG A 296 1.19 13.42 -14.70
N ALA A 297 2.40 13.24 -15.22
CA ALA A 297 2.71 12.07 -16.03
C ALA A 297 2.57 10.79 -15.19
N LYS A 298 1.84 9.81 -15.72
CA LYS A 298 1.79 8.45 -15.18
C LYS A 298 3.18 7.82 -15.32
N ARG A 299 3.63 7.10 -14.30
CA ARG A 299 4.83 6.26 -14.42
C ARG A 299 4.39 4.88 -14.91
N THR A 300 4.72 4.56 -16.15
CA THR A 300 4.45 3.24 -16.77
C THR A 300 5.45 2.19 -16.27
N GLU A 301 6.69 2.63 -15.99
CA GLU A 301 7.77 1.84 -15.42
C GLU A 301 8.16 2.32 -14.02
N MET A 302 8.45 1.37 -13.15
CA MET A 302 8.68 1.58 -11.71
C MET A 302 9.96 0.89 -11.25
N ASP A 303 11.03 1.07 -12.03
CA ASP A 303 12.37 0.53 -11.79
C ASP A 303 12.93 0.97 -10.42
N ARG A 304 12.79 2.25 -10.08
CA ARG A 304 13.20 2.86 -8.81
C ARG A 304 12.13 3.80 -8.25
N CYS A 305 12.19 4.04 -6.94
CA CYS A 305 11.35 5.06 -6.29
C CYS A 305 11.76 6.46 -6.76
N GLU A 306 10.81 7.39 -6.67
CA GLU A 306 11.03 8.79 -7.05
C GLU A 306 12.00 9.49 -6.09
N CYS A 307 12.61 10.54 -6.62
CA CYS A 307 13.38 11.50 -5.87
C CYS A 307 12.50 12.65 -5.43
N CYS A 308 12.98 13.41 -4.45
CA CYS A 308 12.22 14.51 -3.90
C CYS A 308 13.09 15.60 -3.33
N ASP A 309 12.63 16.82 -3.52
CA ASP A 309 13.26 18.02 -2.99
C ASP A 309 12.34 18.65 -1.95
N ILE A 310 12.91 19.02 -0.80
CA ILE A 310 12.17 19.64 0.29
C ILE A 310 12.41 21.15 0.24
N ILE A 311 11.33 21.90 0.14
CA ILE A 311 11.34 23.36 0.20
C ILE A 311 10.67 23.75 1.52
N HIS A 312 11.51 24.01 2.52
CA HIS A 312 11.05 24.45 3.83
C HIS A 312 11.90 25.62 4.33
N THR A 313 11.22 26.64 4.82
CA THR A 313 11.82 27.78 5.49
C THR A 313 11.61 27.61 6.99
N SER A 314 12.68 27.68 7.77
CA SER A 314 12.61 27.54 9.23
C SER A 314 11.58 28.49 9.85
N GLY A 315 10.74 27.98 10.75
CA GLY A 315 9.65 28.74 11.38
C GLY A 315 8.36 28.80 10.57
N SER A 316 8.34 28.31 9.32
CA SER A 316 7.11 28.21 8.52
C SER A 316 6.20 27.09 9.01
N ASN A 317 4.93 27.38 9.28
CA ASN A 317 3.93 26.34 9.58
C ASN A 317 3.60 25.39 8.41
N LYS A 318 4.24 25.59 7.26
CA LYS A 318 4.09 24.83 6.02
C LYS A 318 5.42 24.29 5.54
N ALA A 319 5.43 23.00 5.17
CA ALA A 319 6.51 22.39 4.41
C ALA A 319 6.01 22.03 3.00
N LYS A 320 6.89 22.18 2.00
CA LYS A 320 6.60 21.76 0.62
C LYS A 320 7.58 20.67 0.22
N ILE A 321 7.07 19.63 -0.44
CA ILE A 321 7.86 18.54 -0.98
C ILE A 321 7.56 18.46 -2.46
N LYS A 322 8.59 18.42 -3.31
CA LYS A 322 8.43 18.26 -4.75
C LYS A 322 8.96 16.89 -5.15
N LEU A 323 8.10 16.03 -5.67
CA LEU A 323 8.47 14.75 -6.26
C LEU A 323 8.95 14.98 -7.70
N ARG A 324 9.96 14.21 -8.10
CA ARG A 324 10.54 14.24 -9.44
C ARG A 324 11.17 12.90 -9.79
N GLU A 325 11.43 12.71 -11.07
CA GLU A 325 12.37 11.67 -11.50
C GLU A 325 13.75 11.94 -10.92
N CYS A 326 14.44 10.85 -10.61
CA CYS A 326 15.81 10.91 -10.14
C CYS A 326 16.75 11.26 -11.28
N PHE A 327 17.79 12.03 -10.99
CA PHE A 327 18.86 12.25 -11.98
C PHE A 327 19.63 10.93 -12.21
N THR A 328 20.26 10.82 -13.38
CA THR A 328 21.13 9.70 -13.71
C THR A 328 22.20 9.53 -12.63
N ASN A 329 22.30 8.34 -12.04
CA ASN A 329 23.21 8.01 -10.94
C ASN A 329 22.98 8.74 -9.61
N GLU A 330 21.84 9.42 -9.42
CA GLU A 330 21.50 10.04 -8.13
C GLU A 330 21.35 8.99 -7.04
N LYS A 331 22.19 9.11 -6.00
CA LYS A 331 22.08 8.30 -4.78
C LYS A 331 21.06 8.95 -3.84
N ILE A 332 19.92 8.29 -3.73
CA ILE A 332 18.87 8.60 -2.74
C ILE A 332 19.26 7.99 -1.39
N ALA A 333 20.28 8.55 -0.74
CA ALA A 333 20.79 8.08 0.54
C ALA A 333 20.41 8.98 1.71
#